data_AF-A0A380Q7Y6-F1
#
_entry.id   AF-A0A380Q7Y6-F1
#
_cell.length_a   1.000
_cell.length_b   1.000
_cell.length_c   1.000
_cell.angle_alpha   90.00
_cell.angle_beta   90.00
_cell.angle_gamma   90.00
#
_symmetry.space_group_name_H-M   'P 1'
#
loop_
_entity.id
_entity.type
_entity.pdbx_description
1 polymer ?
#
loop_
_entity_poly.entity_id
_entity_poly.type
_entity_poly.pdbx_seq_one_letter_code
_entity_poly.pdbx_strand_id
1 'polypeptide(L)'
;MKQAYFTLINDLLQQYHFKAENLRAASAVADEVRMFSLNDYAFRLSVGLEGLLSTAQASGDQDSAQELELLVAQCNSGGIPEPTHY
;
A
#
# COMPACT_ATOMS: atom_id res chain seq x y z
N MET A 1 9.76 -3.06 -13.41
CA MET A 1 9.85 -3.78 -12.11
C MET A 1 9.73 -5.30 -12.26
N LYS A 2 10.36 -6.10 -11.38
CA LYS A 2 10.25 -7.58 -11.38
C LYS A 2 8.84 -8.07 -10.99
N GLN A 3 8.41 -9.20 -11.56
CA GLN A 3 7.10 -9.81 -11.29
C GLN A 3 6.83 -10.05 -9.79
N ALA A 4 7.84 -10.46 -9.02
CA ALA A 4 7.68 -10.71 -7.59
C ALA A 4 7.25 -9.46 -6.81
N TYR A 5 7.80 -8.28 -7.17
CA TYR A 5 7.37 -7.02 -6.56
C TYR A 5 5.94 -6.68 -6.95
N PHE A 6 5.55 -6.87 -8.22
CA PHE A 6 4.17 -6.65 -8.65
C PHE A 6 3.16 -7.49 -7.86
N THR A 7 3.43 -8.78 -7.67
CA THR A 7 2.58 -9.65 -6.85
C THR A 7 2.44 -9.12 -5.42
N LEU A 8 3.56 -8.80 -4.77
CA LEU A 8 3.54 -8.31 -3.38
C LEU A 8 2.86 -6.94 -3.24
N ILE A 9 3.08 -6.03 -4.20
CA ILE A 9 2.39 -4.73 -4.25
C ILE A 9 0.89 -4.94 -4.38
N ASN A 10 0.45 -5.80 -5.30
CA ASN A 10 -0.96 -6.08 -5.48
C ASN A 10 -1.60 -6.68 -4.23
N ASP A 11 -0.92 -7.61 -3.56
CA ASP A 11 -1.41 -8.19 -2.30
C ASP A 11 -1.57 -7.11 -1.22
N LEU A 12 -0.62 -6.17 -1.11
CA LEU A 12 -0.68 -5.06 -0.15
C LEU A 12 -1.84 -4.10 -0.48
N LEU A 13 -2.03 -3.75 -1.75
CA LEU A 13 -3.12 -2.87 -2.20
C LEU A 13 -4.48 -3.54 -1.99
N GLN A 14 -4.63 -4.82 -2.33
CA GLN A 14 -5.87 -5.58 -2.10
C GLN A 14 -6.23 -5.61 -0.61
N GLN A 15 -5.25 -5.86 0.26
CA GLN A 15 -5.48 -5.87 1.70
C GLN A 15 -5.91 -4.49 2.22
N TYR A 16 -5.28 -3.41 1.74
CA TYR A 16 -5.68 -2.04 2.10
C TYR A 16 -7.13 -1.78 1.69
N HIS A 17 -7.47 -1.99 0.41
CA HIS A 17 -8.79 -1.67 -0.12
C HIS A 17 -9.89 -2.52 0.52
N PHE A 18 -9.66 -3.82 0.66
CA PHE A 18 -10.61 -4.70 1.34
C PHE A 18 -10.91 -4.24 2.78
N LYS A 19 -9.87 -3.83 3.53
CA LYS A 19 -10.07 -3.32 4.90
C LYS A 19 -10.78 -1.97 4.90
N ALA A 20 -10.38 -1.06 4.02
CA ALA A 20 -10.96 0.28 3.93
C ALA A 20 -12.45 0.23 3.53
N GLU A 21 -12.81 -0.59 2.54
CA GLU A 21 -14.19 -0.79 2.10
C GLU A 21 -15.05 -1.39 3.21
N ASN A 22 -14.59 -2.45 3.87
CA ASN A 22 -15.32 -3.06 4.98
C ASN A 22 -15.55 -2.06 6.11
N LEU A 23 -14.55 -1.24 6.44
CA LEU A 23 -14.67 -0.23 7.48
C LEU A 23 -15.61 0.93 7.08
N ARG A 24 -15.65 1.31 5.80
CA ARG A 24 -16.60 2.29 5.26
C ARG A 24 -18.04 1.74 5.28
N ALA A 25 -18.22 0.44 5.01
CA ALA A 25 -19.52 -0.22 5.07
C ALA A 25 -20.02 -0.47 6.50
N ALA A 26 -19.13 -0.46 7.50
CA ALA A 26 -19.48 -0.68 8.89
C ALA A 26 -20.26 0.52 9.48
N SER A 27 -21.55 0.32 9.72
CA SER A 27 -22.47 1.34 10.27
C SER A 27 -22.34 1.55 11.78
N ALA A 28 -21.77 0.59 12.51
CA ALA A 28 -21.66 0.62 13.98
C ALA A 28 -20.27 1.07 14.49
N VAL A 29 -19.53 1.84 13.68
CA VAL A 29 -18.21 2.39 14.04
C VAL A 29 -18.32 3.90 14.17
N ALA A 30 -17.83 4.45 15.29
CA ALA A 30 -17.76 5.90 15.48
C ALA A 30 -16.82 6.56 14.45
N ASP A 31 -17.10 7.80 14.07
CA ASP A 31 -16.39 8.50 12.99
C ASP A 31 -14.90 8.68 13.31
N GLU A 32 -14.56 9.00 14.56
CA GLU A 32 -13.18 9.15 15.01
C GLU A 32 -12.40 7.83 14.91
N VAL A 33 -13.05 6.72 15.26
CA VAL A 33 -12.47 5.37 15.18
C VAL A 33 -12.29 4.96 13.72
N ARG A 34 -13.24 5.32 12.85
CA ARG A 34 -13.14 5.09 11.40
C ARG A 34 -11.95 5.84 10.81
N MET A 35 -11.81 7.13 11.11
CA MET A 35 -10.70 7.95 10.62
C MET A 35 -9.35 7.43 11.13
N PHE A 36 -9.25 7.09 12.42
CA PHE A 36 -8.04 6.51 12.98
C PHE A 36 -7.66 5.19 12.30
N SER A 37 -8.63 4.33 12.06
CA SER A 37 -8.40 3.02 11.45
C SER A 37 -8.03 3.12 9.96
N LEU A 38 -8.63 4.05 9.20
CA LEU A 38 -8.22 4.32 7.81
C LEU A 38 -6.77 4.81 7.74
N ASN A 39 -6.36 5.68 8.66
CA ASN A 39 -4.98 6.15 8.76
C ASN A 39 -4.01 5.01 9.11
N ASP A 40 -4.39 4.12 10.04
CA ASP A 40 -3.59 2.92 10.38
C ASP A 40 -3.43 2.00 9.15
N TYR A 41 -4.49 1.79 8.37
CA TYR A 41 -4.40 0.96 7.17
C TYR A 41 -3.48 1.57 6.11
N ALA A 42 -3.55 2.89 5.89
CA ALA A 42 -2.65 3.60 4.99
C ALA A 42 -1.19 3.54 5.48
N PHE A 43 -0.97 3.69 6.79
CA PHE A 43 0.35 3.58 7.39
C PHE A 43 0.97 2.19 7.18
N ARG A 44 0.20 1.12 7.43
CA ARG A 44 0.67 -0.26 7.19
C ARG A 44 1.01 -0.52 5.73
N LEU A 45 0.24 0.05 4.80
CA LEU A 45 0.56 -0.01 3.37
C LEU A 45 1.90 0.67 3.08
N SER A 46 2.15 1.87 3.62
CA SER A 46 3.45 2.56 3.47
C SER A 46 4.61 1.70 3.98
N VAL A 47 4.47 1.16 5.20
CA VAL A 47 5.51 0.30 5.80
C VAL A 47 5.81 -0.93 4.93
N GLY A 48 4.77 -1.56 4.37
CA GLY A 48 4.94 -2.68 3.45
C GLY A 48 5.71 -2.30 2.18
N LEU A 49 5.33 -1.19 1.54
CA LEU A 49 5.95 -0.70 0.32
C LEU A 49 7.40 -0.22 0.54
N GLU A 50 7.67 0.46 1.66
CA GLU A 50 9.02 0.86 2.07
C GLU A 50 9.93 -0.36 2.33
N GLY A 51 9.38 -1.44 2.87
CA GLY A 51 10.09 -2.72 3.01
C GLY A 51 10.50 -3.32 1.66
N LEU A 52 9.61 -3.26 0.66
CA LEU A 52 9.92 -3.68 -0.71
C LEU A 52 10.99 -2.79 -1.35
N LEU A 53 10.88 -1.46 -1.18
CA LEU A 53 11.87 -0.49 -1.65
C LEU A 53 13.25 -0.77 -1.07
N SER A 54 13.33 -0.94 0.25
CA SER A 54 14.57 -1.27 0.95
C SER A 54 15.18 -2.58 0.42
N THR A 55 14.34 -3.58 0.16
CA THR A 55 14.79 -4.85 -0.44
C THR A 55 15.35 -4.67 -1.85
N ALA A 56 14.67 -3.88 -2.70
CA ALA A 56 15.13 -3.59 -4.05
C ALA A 56 16.48 -2.86 -4.03
N GLN A 57 16.61 -1.82 -3.20
CA GLN A 57 17.85 -1.06 -3.00
C GLN A 57 18.99 -1.96 -2.52
N ALA A 58 18.77 -2.78 -1.49
CA ALA A 58 19.77 -3.68 -0.94
C ALA A 58 20.24 -4.75 -1.94
N SER A 59 19.37 -5.16 -2.87
CA SER A 59 19.70 -6.12 -3.92
C SER A 59 20.37 -5.51 -5.15
N GLY A 60 20.49 -4.17 -5.21
CA GLY A 60 21.00 -3.45 -6.38
C GLY A 60 20.01 -3.36 -7.56
N ASP A 61 18.74 -3.70 -7.35
CA ASP A 61 17.67 -3.59 -8.36
C ASP A 61 17.17 -2.15 -8.45
N GLN A 62 17.97 -1.30 -9.08
CA GLN A 62 17.71 0.15 -9.17
C GLN A 62 16.42 0.47 -9.94
N ASP A 63 16.12 -0.29 -11.00
CA ASP A 63 14.92 -0.10 -11.81
C ASP A 63 13.66 -0.34 -10.96
N SER A 64 13.60 -1.45 -10.23
CA SER A 64 12.45 -1.73 -9.34
C SER A 64 12.42 -0.77 -8.15
N ALA A 65 13.57 -0.35 -7.61
CA ALA A 65 13.64 0.62 -6.53
C ALA A 65 13.06 1.98 -6.94
N GLN A 66 13.38 2.47 -8.13
CA GLN A 66 12.86 3.75 -8.61
C GLN A 66 11.32 3.72 -8.79
N GLU A 67 10.79 2.65 -9.37
CA GLU A 67 9.34 2.48 -9.51
C GLU A 67 8.64 2.35 -8.14
N LEU A 68 9.25 1.63 -7.19
CA LEU A 68 8.74 1.50 -5.81
C LEU A 68 8.75 2.83 -5.06
N GLU A 69 9.80 3.64 -5.23
CA GLU A 69 9.92 4.95 -4.60
C GLU A 69 8.81 5.91 -5.06
N LEU A 70 8.51 5.91 -6.37
CA LEU A 70 7.39 6.67 -6.92
C LEU A 70 6.05 6.21 -6.34
N LEU A 71 5.85 4.90 -6.20
CA LEU A 71 4.64 4.33 -5.62
C LEU A 71 4.50 4.69 -4.12
N VAL A 72 5.59 4.60 -3.34
CA VAL A 72 5.60 5.01 -1.93
C VAL A 72 5.23 6.50 -1.80
N ALA A 73 5.84 7.36 -2.61
CA ALA A 73 5.53 8.80 -2.61
C ALA A 73 4.06 9.07 -2.97
N GLN A 74 3.53 8.36 -3.98
CA GLN A 74 2.13 8.44 -4.37
C GLN A 74 1.20 8.06 -3.20
N CYS A 75 1.46 6.91 -2.57
CA CYS A 75 0.65 6.43 -1.45
C CYS A 75 0.70 7.38 -0.24
N ASN A 76 1.88 7.92 0.07
CA ASN A 76 2.07 8.86 1.17
C ASN A 76 1.40 10.22 0.94
N SER A 77 1.13 10.58 -0.32
CA SER A 77 0.30 11.74 -0.68
C SER A 77 -1.21 11.47 -0.61
N GLY A 78 -1.62 10.25 -0.25
CA GLY A 78 -3.02 9.80 -0.19
C GLY A 78 -3.56 9.23 -1.50
N GLY A 79 -2.76 9.22 -2.57
CA GLY A 79 -3.13 8.65 -3.86
C GLY A 79 -2.94 7.14 -3.88
N ILE A 80 -3.77 6.38 -3.16
CA ILE A 80 -3.66 4.92 -3.12
C ILE A 80 -4.20 4.32 -4.44
N PRO A 81 -3.38 3.66 -5.27
CA PRO A 81 -3.84 3.07 -6.52
C PRO A 81 -4.68 1.81 -6.30
N GLU A 82 -5.50 1.47 -7.28
CA GLU A 82 -6.21 0.19 -7.30
C GLU A 82 -5.26 -0.97 -7.58
N PRO A 83 -5.51 -2.17 -7.04
CA PRO A 83 -4.74 -3.35 -7.40
C PRO A 83 -4.95 -3.69 -8.88
N THR A 84 -3.88 -4.10 -9.55
CA THR A 84 -3.93 -4.52 -10.95
C THR A 84 -4.05 -6.04 -11.04
N HIS A 85 -5.04 -6.54 -11.77
CA HIS A 85 -5.12 -7.96 -12.09
C HIS A 85 -4.22 -8.25 -13.31
N TYR A 86 -3.14 -8.99 -13.09
CA TYR A 86 -2.32 -9.59 -14.16
C TYR A 86 -2.57 -11.09 -14.23
#